data_AF-A0A6G3WSL2-F1
#
_entry.id   AF-A0A6G3WSL2-F1
#
_cell.length_a   1.000
_cell.length_b   1.000
_cell.length_c   1.000
_cell.angle_alpha   90.00
_cell.angle_beta   90.00
_cell.angle_gamma   90.00
#
_symmetry.space_group_name_H-M   'P 1'
#
loop_
_entity.id
_entity.type
_entity.pdbx_description
1 polymer ?
#
loop_
_entity_poly.entity_id
_entity_poly.type
_entity_poly.pdbx_seq_one_letter_code
_entity_poly.pdbx_strand_id
1 'polypeptide(L)'
;MGETNASGRGGETHEGVHAGEHRARARCLPEPWMRDVFHVDGSLRDIRVLDTNRAEWIATLERLRAVADETAVEHPYSQLDPLRPAIADLFRVWADEPEGRGTSFSFRARFGAVWFFALPYDEEEIEFSVWPEDVLDEAGAAAVQRFLVEVATASQRQAMLTGETVRYDPELPTLISHDPVTGLTAHI
;
A
#
# COMPACT_ATOMS: atom_id res chain seq x y z
N MET A 1 -37.40 47.86 -26.07
CA MET A 1 -36.09 48.16 -26.67
C MET A 1 -35.02 47.75 -25.68
N GLY A 2 -34.15 46.81 -26.10
CA GLY A 2 -32.84 46.43 -25.51
C GLY A 2 -32.89 45.78 -24.11
N GLU A 3 -32.81 44.46 -23.94
CA GLU A 3 -31.62 43.57 -24.03
C GLU A 3 -30.43 43.97 -23.12
N THR A 4 -30.16 43.17 -22.08
CA THR A 4 -28.91 42.38 -21.93
C THR A 4 -28.89 41.55 -20.62
N ASN A 5 -28.78 40.21 -20.79
CA ASN A 5 -28.05 39.14 -20.07
C ASN A 5 -27.60 39.36 -18.58
N ALA A 6 -27.56 38.38 -17.69
CA ALA A 6 -27.17 36.97 -17.89
C ALA A 6 -27.57 36.06 -16.69
N SER A 7 -27.85 34.79 -17.00
CA SER A 7 -27.47 33.54 -16.28
C SER A 7 -27.54 33.52 -14.73
N GLY A 8 -28.31 32.65 -14.09
CA GLY A 8 -28.26 31.19 -14.26
C GLY A 8 -27.33 30.57 -13.19
N ARG A 9 -27.90 30.14 -12.06
CA ARG A 9 -27.27 29.21 -11.10
C ARG A 9 -28.34 28.24 -10.60
N GLY A 10 -28.66 27.27 -11.44
CA GLY A 10 -29.15 25.98 -10.96
C GLY A 10 -27.98 25.26 -10.31
N GLY A 11 -28.22 24.67 -9.14
CA GLY A 11 -27.22 23.91 -8.41
C GLY A 11 -26.80 22.68 -9.21
N GLU A 12 -25.55 22.65 -9.64
CA GLU A 12 -24.88 21.44 -10.09
C GLU A 12 -24.04 20.94 -8.92
N THR A 13 -24.42 19.79 -8.39
CA THR A 13 -23.63 19.01 -7.45
C THR A 13 -22.31 18.61 -8.12
N HIS A 14 -21.26 18.55 -7.31
CA HIS A 14 -19.87 18.32 -7.71
C HIS A 14 -19.58 16.88 -8.20
N GLU A 15 -20.57 16.20 -8.79
CA GLU A 15 -20.51 14.79 -9.24
C GLU A 15 -20.48 14.63 -10.77
N GLY A 16 -20.41 15.73 -11.53
CA GLY A 16 -20.65 15.69 -12.98
C GLY A 16 -19.45 15.79 -13.93
N VAL A 17 -18.19 15.83 -13.47
CA VAL A 17 -17.07 16.27 -14.34
C VAL A 17 -16.04 15.19 -14.72
N HIS A 18 -16.17 13.94 -14.25
CA HIS A 18 -15.25 12.86 -14.64
C HIS A 18 -15.88 11.68 -15.39
N ALA A 19 -17.10 11.85 -15.92
CA ALA A 19 -17.82 10.78 -16.63
C ALA A 19 -17.50 10.69 -18.14
N GLY A 20 -16.60 11.51 -18.66
CA GLY A 20 -16.20 11.50 -20.07
C GLY A 20 -14.72 11.13 -20.22
N GLU A 21 -14.43 10.10 -21.00
CA GLU A 21 -13.10 9.75 -21.55
C GLU A 21 -12.21 8.73 -20.84
N HIS A 22 -12.74 7.91 -19.92
CA HIS A 22 -12.17 6.57 -19.69
C HIS A 22 -13.04 5.53 -20.39
N ARG A 23 -12.71 5.25 -21.67
CA ARG A 23 -13.23 4.08 -22.38
C ARG A 23 -13.15 2.86 -21.46
N ALA A 24 -14.30 2.20 -21.31
CA ALA A 24 -14.54 0.95 -20.62
C ALA A 24 -13.57 -0.18 -21.04
N ARG A 25 -12.32 -0.15 -20.56
CA ARG A 25 -11.64 -1.39 -20.20
C ARG A 25 -12.41 -1.88 -18.98
N ALA A 26 -13.14 -2.98 -19.16
CA ALA A 26 -13.89 -3.58 -18.06
C ALA A 26 -12.94 -3.75 -16.88
N ARG A 27 -13.27 -3.11 -15.74
CA ARG A 27 -12.66 -3.36 -14.43
C ARG A 27 -12.98 -4.80 -14.09
N CYS A 28 -12.13 -5.70 -14.53
CA CYS A 28 -12.36 -7.12 -14.50
C CYS A 28 -11.01 -7.77 -14.33
N LEU A 29 -10.80 -8.36 -13.15
CA LEU A 29 -9.69 -9.27 -12.93
C LEU A 29 -9.86 -10.46 -13.89
N PRO A 30 -8.92 -10.63 -14.85
CA PRO A 30 -9.10 -11.56 -15.97
C PRO A 30 -8.98 -13.02 -15.54
N GLU A 31 -8.13 -13.30 -14.55
CA GLU A 31 -7.88 -14.65 -14.06
C GLU A 31 -8.70 -14.97 -12.80
N PRO A 32 -9.27 -16.18 -12.68
CA PRO A 32 -10.05 -16.58 -11.51
C PRO A 32 -9.30 -16.40 -10.18
N TRP A 33 -8.02 -16.80 -10.14
CA TRP A 33 -7.20 -16.70 -8.93
C TRP A 33 -7.07 -15.27 -8.42
N MET A 34 -7.07 -14.25 -9.30
CA MET A 34 -6.97 -12.86 -8.86
C MET A 34 -8.21 -12.42 -8.07
N ARG A 35 -9.39 -12.92 -8.45
CA ARG A 35 -10.62 -12.67 -7.69
C ARG A 35 -10.58 -13.40 -6.37
N ASP A 36 -10.04 -14.61 -6.36
CA ASP A 36 -9.88 -15.43 -5.16
C ASP A 36 -8.92 -14.77 -4.15
N VAL A 37 -7.85 -14.15 -4.68
CA VAL A 37 -6.88 -13.42 -3.87
C VAL A 37 -7.45 -12.11 -3.35
N PHE A 38 -8.04 -11.25 -4.18
CA PHE A 38 -8.40 -9.90 -3.76
C PHE A 38 -9.85 -9.77 -3.26
N HIS A 39 -10.85 -10.38 -3.89
CA HIS A 39 -12.26 -9.99 -3.70
C HIS A 39 -13.18 -11.03 -3.03
N VAL A 40 -12.64 -12.13 -2.47
CA VAL A 40 -13.48 -13.22 -1.89
C VAL A 40 -14.34 -12.75 -0.72
N ASP A 41 -13.77 -11.97 0.18
CA ASP A 41 -14.39 -11.54 1.43
C ASP A 41 -14.45 -10.02 1.59
N GLY A 42 -13.76 -9.27 0.71
CA GLY A 42 -13.68 -7.81 0.77
C GLY A 42 -12.81 -7.26 1.91
N SER A 43 -12.18 -8.13 2.71
CA SER A 43 -11.28 -7.75 3.80
C SER A 43 -9.98 -7.15 3.26
N LEU A 44 -9.21 -6.46 4.10
CA LEU A 44 -7.86 -6.04 3.70
C LEU A 44 -6.99 -7.22 3.29
N ARG A 45 -5.88 -6.93 2.59
CA ARG A 45 -4.80 -7.89 2.38
C ARG A 45 -3.53 -7.36 2.96
N ASP A 46 -2.82 -8.22 3.66
CA ASP A 46 -1.56 -7.87 4.32
C ASP A 46 -0.40 -8.45 3.54
N ILE A 47 0.59 -7.62 3.25
CA ILE A 47 1.89 -7.96 2.71
C ILE A 47 2.87 -7.99 3.87
N ARG A 48 3.39 -9.18 4.14
CA ARG A 48 4.14 -9.49 5.35
C ARG A 48 5.54 -10.00 4.99
N VAL A 49 6.53 -9.57 5.76
CA VAL A 49 7.88 -10.14 5.81
C VAL A 49 8.19 -10.40 7.28
N LEU A 50 8.47 -11.66 7.61
CA LEU A 50 8.73 -12.09 8.97
C LEU A 50 10.22 -12.16 9.28
N ASP A 51 10.56 -12.30 10.56
CA ASP A 51 11.92 -12.41 11.08
C ASP A 51 12.81 -11.24 10.64
N THR A 52 12.23 -10.03 10.60
CA THR A 52 12.91 -8.81 10.15
C THR A 52 13.61 -8.09 11.29
N ASN A 53 14.28 -6.99 10.95
CA ASN A 53 14.80 -6.02 11.90
C ASN A 53 14.68 -4.59 11.37
N ARG A 54 15.02 -3.63 12.22
CA ARG A 54 15.05 -2.20 11.90
C ARG A 54 15.81 -1.85 10.61
N ALA A 55 16.97 -2.47 10.37
CA ALA A 55 17.77 -2.14 9.20
C ALA A 55 17.06 -2.52 7.89
N GLU A 56 16.35 -3.65 7.89
CA GLU A 56 15.56 -4.12 6.75
C GLU A 56 14.29 -3.30 6.56
N TRP A 57 13.64 -2.89 7.65
CA TRP A 57 12.56 -1.91 7.61
C TRP A 57 13.01 -0.60 6.93
N ILE A 58 14.14 -0.03 7.37
CA ILE A 58 14.70 1.19 6.79
C ILE A 58 15.03 0.98 5.30
N ALA A 59 15.72 -0.11 4.96
CA ALA A 59 16.07 -0.43 3.57
C ALA A 59 14.82 -0.57 2.69
N THR A 60 13.76 -1.19 3.21
CA THR A 60 12.48 -1.35 2.52
C THR A 60 11.80 -0.02 2.25
N LEU A 61 11.64 0.85 3.25
CA LEU A 61 10.98 2.14 3.02
C LEU A 61 11.80 3.08 2.12
N GLU A 62 13.14 3.06 2.24
CA GLU A 62 14.01 3.81 1.33
C GLU A 62 13.94 3.28 -0.10
N ARG A 63 13.87 1.96 -0.29
CA ARG A 63 13.65 1.36 -1.60
C ARG A 63 12.33 1.83 -2.18
N LEU A 64 11.24 1.73 -1.43
CA LEU A 64 9.90 2.14 -1.89
C LEU A 64 9.85 3.62 -2.24
N ARG A 65 10.51 4.50 -1.46
CA ARG A 65 10.67 5.92 -1.81
C ARG A 65 11.34 6.15 -3.17
N ALA A 66 12.27 5.30 -3.55
CA ALA A 66 13.01 5.44 -4.81
C ALA A 66 12.23 4.90 -6.02
N VAL A 67 11.36 3.91 -5.85
CA VAL A 67 10.73 3.18 -6.98
C VAL A 67 9.22 3.34 -7.13
N ALA A 68 8.54 3.78 -6.08
CA ALA A 68 7.11 4.06 -6.13
C ALA A 68 6.84 5.32 -6.97
N ASP A 69 5.66 5.37 -7.58
CA ASP A 69 5.23 6.57 -8.32
C ASP A 69 5.01 7.75 -7.38
N GLU A 70 4.64 7.46 -6.13
CA GLU A 70 4.40 8.43 -5.08
C GLU A 70 4.60 7.79 -3.70
N THR A 71 5.09 8.58 -2.74
CA THR A 71 5.14 8.19 -1.33
C THR A 71 4.69 9.32 -0.40
N ALA A 72 4.15 8.94 0.74
CA ALA A 72 3.77 9.85 1.82
C ALA A 72 4.16 9.26 3.17
N VAL A 73 4.53 10.14 4.12
CA VAL A 73 4.83 9.77 5.50
C VAL A 73 4.05 10.73 6.40
N GLU A 74 3.36 10.20 7.40
CA GLU A 74 2.71 11.00 8.44
C GLU A 74 3.32 10.65 9.79
N HIS A 75 3.68 11.66 10.58
CA HIS A 75 4.23 11.48 11.92
C HIS A 75 3.97 12.71 12.80
N PRO A 76 3.93 12.56 14.14
CA PRO A 76 3.76 13.66 15.08
C PRO A 76 5.08 14.31 15.51
N TYR A 77 6.23 13.79 15.06
CA TYR A 77 7.55 14.23 15.53
C TYR A 77 7.94 15.63 15.07
N SER A 78 7.83 16.61 15.99
CA SER A 78 8.15 18.02 15.73
C SER A 78 9.61 18.29 15.35
N GLN A 79 10.53 17.39 15.69
CA GLN A 79 11.96 17.51 15.43
C GLN A 79 12.38 17.02 14.04
N LEU A 80 11.48 16.38 13.29
CA LEU A 80 11.74 15.86 11.95
C LEU A 80 11.07 16.73 10.89
N ASP A 81 11.56 16.66 9.65
CA ASP A 81 10.89 17.30 8.50
C ASP A 81 9.48 16.73 8.36
N PRO A 82 8.41 17.55 8.42
CA PRO A 82 7.03 17.07 8.44
C PRO A 82 6.54 16.50 7.10
N LEU A 83 7.27 16.72 6.00
CA LEU A 83 6.88 16.27 4.66
C LEU A 83 7.78 15.14 4.17
N ARG A 84 9.08 15.22 4.45
CA ARG A 84 10.10 14.28 3.95
C ARG A 84 11.15 13.97 5.01
N PRO A 85 10.76 13.36 6.15
CA PRO A 85 11.72 12.95 7.17
C PRO A 85 12.66 11.87 6.59
N ALA A 86 13.92 11.81 7.05
CA ALA A 86 14.77 10.66 6.74
C ALA A 86 14.20 9.41 7.42
N ILE A 87 14.16 8.26 6.72
CA ILE A 87 13.56 7.05 7.29
C ILE A 87 14.32 6.58 8.53
N ALA A 88 15.66 6.66 8.50
CA ALA A 88 16.49 6.31 9.65
C ALA A 88 16.18 7.18 10.89
N ASP A 89 15.84 8.45 10.70
CA ASP A 89 15.45 9.32 11.81
C ASP A 89 14.06 8.99 12.37
N LEU A 90 13.11 8.56 11.54
CA LEU A 90 11.81 8.05 12.00
C LEU A 90 12.00 6.86 12.94
N PHE A 91 12.76 5.86 12.50
CA PHE A 91 13.01 4.65 13.30
C PHE A 91 13.84 4.95 14.56
N ARG A 92 14.77 5.89 14.49
CA ARG A 92 15.52 6.33 15.68
C ARG A 92 14.59 6.95 16.73
N VAL A 93 13.72 7.85 16.32
CA VAL A 93 12.78 8.50 17.25
C VAL A 93 11.73 7.50 17.76
N TRP A 94 11.22 6.63 16.89
CA TRP A 94 10.26 5.60 17.26
C TRP A 94 10.83 4.61 18.28
N ALA A 95 12.11 4.22 18.15
CA ALA A 95 12.78 3.36 19.11
C ALA A 95 12.93 3.96 20.52
N ASP A 96 12.91 5.30 20.63
CA ASP A 96 13.00 6.02 21.89
C ASP A 96 11.61 6.22 22.54
N GLU A 97 10.52 5.78 21.88
CA GLU A 97 9.18 5.94 22.41
C GLU A 97 8.88 4.96 23.56
N PRO A 98 8.13 5.40 24.58
CA PRO A 98 7.65 4.50 25.62
C PRO A 98 6.78 3.39 25.02
N GLU A 99 7.08 2.14 25.41
CA GLU A 99 6.26 0.97 25.08
C GLU A 99 4.76 1.26 25.31
N GLY A 100 3.92 0.89 24.33
CA GLY A 100 2.46 1.03 24.41
C GLY A 100 1.87 2.33 23.85
N ARG A 101 2.64 3.18 23.15
CA ARG A 101 2.11 4.37 22.44
C ARG A 101 1.57 4.14 21.03
N GLY A 102 1.58 2.91 20.53
CA GLY A 102 1.01 2.57 19.22
C GLY A 102 1.89 2.99 18.04
N THR A 103 1.33 2.89 16.83
CA THR A 103 2.02 3.13 15.55
C THR A 103 2.22 4.64 15.33
N SER A 104 3.34 5.17 15.80
CA SER A 104 3.58 6.62 15.85
C SER A 104 3.97 7.26 14.51
N PHE A 105 4.09 6.50 13.44
CA PHE A 105 4.12 7.04 12.09
C PHE A 105 3.46 6.08 11.10
N SER A 106 3.03 6.61 9.95
CA SER A 106 2.54 5.83 8.83
C SER A 106 3.37 6.10 7.58
N PHE A 107 3.47 5.08 6.72
CA PHE A 107 4.10 5.19 5.42
C PHE A 107 3.13 4.72 4.34
N ARG A 108 3.06 5.44 3.22
CA ARG A 108 2.25 5.06 2.07
C ARG A 108 3.10 5.09 0.80
N ALA A 109 2.88 4.13 -0.08
CA ALA A 109 3.48 4.09 -1.41
C ALA A 109 2.44 3.72 -2.46
N ARG A 110 2.53 4.35 -3.64
CA ARG A 110 1.66 4.06 -4.79
C ARG A 110 2.42 3.41 -5.93
N PHE A 111 1.86 2.33 -6.47
CA PHE A 111 2.30 1.70 -7.71
C PHE A 111 1.10 1.65 -8.67
N GLY A 112 1.18 2.38 -9.77
CA GLY A 112 0.05 2.60 -10.66
C GLY A 112 -1.09 3.29 -9.91
N ALA A 113 -2.25 2.63 -9.84
CA ALA A 113 -3.43 3.10 -9.12
C ALA A 113 -3.54 2.55 -7.68
N VAL A 114 -2.69 1.59 -7.28
CA VAL A 114 -2.81 0.87 -6.01
C VAL A 114 -1.97 1.54 -4.93
N TRP A 115 -2.57 1.83 -3.79
CA TRP A 115 -1.88 2.32 -2.59
C TRP A 115 -1.63 1.20 -1.59
N PHE A 116 -0.43 1.20 -1.03
CA PHE A 116 -0.02 0.34 0.07
C PHE A 116 0.23 1.21 1.30
N PHE A 117 -0.17 0.75 2.47
CA PHE A 117 0.00 1.48 3.73
C PHE A 117 0.70 0.62 4.78
N ALA A 118 1.67 1.18 5.49
CA ALA A 118 2.31 0.56 6.63
C ALA A 118 2.09 1.41 7.89
N LEU A 119 1.85 0.71 9.00
CA LEU A 119 1.77 1.26 10.35
C LEU A 119 2.72 0.44 11.23
N PRO A 120 4.03 0.77 11.27
CA PRO A 120 5.00 -0.03 12.00
C PRO A 120 4.63 -0.20 13.47
N TYR A 121 4.54 -1.46 13.89
CA TYR A 121 4.16 -1.86 15.25
C TYR A 121 5.24 -2.71 15.92
N ASP A 122 5.89 -3.60 15.15
CA ASP A 122 6.98 -4.47 15.56
C ASP A 122 8.13 -4.39 14.55
N GLU A 123 9.37 -4.50 15.01
CA GLU A 123 10.55 -4.56 14.15
C GLU A 123 10.79 -5.94 13.54
N GLU A 124 10.27 -6.99 14.19
CA GLU A 124 10.39 -8.38 13.74
C GLU A 124 9.47 -8.71 12.56
N GLU A 125 8.58 -7.78 12.21
CA GLU A 125 7.65 -7.93 11.11
C GLU A 125 7.52 -6.64 10.28
N ILE A 126 7.75 -6.75 8.97
CA ILE A 126 7.36 -5.72 8.01
C ILE A 126 5.95 -6.02 7.51
N GLU A 127 5.01 -5.12 7.80
CA GLU A 127 3.63 -5.23 7.35
C GLU A 127 3.20 -4.00 6.54
N PHE A 128 2.61 -4.26 5.38
CA PHE A 128 1.82 -3.31 4.62
C PHE A 128 0.45 -3.90 4.36
N SER A 129 -0.56 -3.05 4.19
CA SER A 129 -1.88 -3.50 3.80
C SER A 129 -2.32 -2.81 2.51
N VAL A 130 -3.21 -3.49 1.79
CA VAL A 130 -3.82 -3.02 0.54
C VAL A 130 -5.31 -3.32 0.56
N TRP A 131 -6.10 -2.34 0.12
CA TRP A 131 -7.54 -2.52 -0.06
C TRP A 131 -7.80 -3.26 -1.37
N PRO A 132 -8.52 -4.39 -1.37
CA PRO A 132 -8.83 -5.09 -2.62
C PRO A 132 -9.59 -4.26 -3.66
N GLU A 133 -10.41 -3.31 -3.19
CA GLU A 133 -11.14 -2.38 -4.06
C GLU A 133 -10.23 -1.48 -4.90
N ASP A 134 -8.97 -1.28 -4.50
CA ASP A 134 -7.97 -0.59 -5.31
C ASP A 134 -7.41 -1.48 -6.44
N VAL A 135 -7.59 -2.80 -6.34
CA VAL A 135 -7.11 -3.81 -7.30
C VAL A 135 -8.25 -4.17 -8.27
N LEU A 136 -8.49 -3.28 -9.24
CA LEU A 136 -9.65 -3.33 -10.13
C LEU A 136 -9.45 -4.17 -11.40
N ASP A 137 -8.20 -4.38 -11.82
CA ASP A 137 -7.85 -5.01 -13.09
C ASP A 137 -6.44 -5.66 -13.03
N GLU A 138 -6.02 -6.21 -14.17
CA GLU A 138 -4.70 -6.85 -14.32
C GLU A 138 -3.53 -5.90 -13.99
N ALA A 139 -3.66 -4.61 -14.28
CA ALA A 139 -2.62 -3.65 -13.98
C ALA A 139 -2.50 -3.41 -12.47
N GLY A 140 -3.63 -3.40 -11.74
CA GLY A 140 -3.65 -3.41 -10.29
C GLY A 140 -2.98 -4.66 -9.70
N ALA A 141 -3.31 -5.85 -10.21
CA ALA A 141 -2.70 -7.10 -9.75
C ALA A 141 -1.18 -7.13 -10.03
N ALA A 142 -0.75 -6.61 -11.19
CA ALA A 142 0.67 -6.45 -11.52
C ALA A 142 1.38 -5.45 -10.59
N ALA A 143 0.70 -4.38 -10.17
CA ALA A 143 1.24 -3.43 -9.20
C ALA A 143 1.48 -4.08 -7.83
N VAL A 144 0.57 -4.93 -7.35
CA VAL A 144 0.75 -5.72 -6.12
C VAL A 144 1.94 -6.67 -6.22
N GLN A 145 2.05 -7.40 -7.34
CA GLN A 145 3.20 -8.28 -7.55
C GLN A 145 4.52 -7.52 -7.60
N ARG A 146 4.56 -6.37 -8.29
CA ARG A 146 5.74 -5.50 -8.31
C ARG A 146 6.07 -5.01 -6.90
N PHE A 147 5.09 -4.58 -6.12
CA PHE A 147 5.31 -4.16 -4.73
C PHE A 147 5.92 -5.28 -3.88
N LEU A 148 5.37 -6.51 -3.96
CA LEU A 148 5.92 -7.68 -3.27
C LEU A 148 7.38 -7.93 -3.61
N VAL A 149 7.75 -7.85 -4.90
CA VAL A 149 9.13 -8.01 -5.36
C VAL A 149 10.04 -6.95 -4.76
N GLU A 150 9.62 -5.68 -4.74
CA GLU A 150 10.44 -4.58 -4.22
C GLU A 150 10.65 -4.70 -2.70
N VAL A 151 9.60 -5.10 -1.96
CA VAL A 151 9.69 -5.35 -0.52
C VAL A 151 10.62 -6.52 -0.23
N ALA A 152 10.41 -7.68 -0.87
CA ALA A 152 11.23 -8.86 -0.69
C ALA A 152 12.71 -8.62 -1.05
N THR A 153 12.94 -7.91 -2.15
CA THR A 153 14.30 -7.56 -2.58
C THR A 153 14.98 -6.62 -1.59
N ALA A 154 14.27 -5.63 -1.04
CA ALA A 154 14.87 -4.71 -0.09
C ALA A 154 15.14 -5.34 1.28
N SER A 155 14.23 -6.19 1.76
CA SER A 155 14.36 -6.92 3.03
C SER A 155 15.25 -8.16 2.93
N GLN A 156 15.60 -8.58 1.70
CA GLN A 156 16.32 -9.82 1.40
C GLN A 156 15.62 -11.06 2.00
N ARG A 157 14.29 -11.02 2.06
CA ARG A 157 13.43 -12.07 2.63
C ARG A 157 12.20 -12.30 1.79
N GLN A 158 11.55 -13.44 2.01
CA GLN A 158 10.27 -13.72 1.36
C GLN A 158 9.22 -12.70 1.78
N ALA A 159 8.54 -12.11 0.79
CA ALA A 159 7.34 -11.30 1.02
C ALA A 159 6.09 -12.10 0.66
N MET A 160 5.06 -12.00 1.49
CA MET A 160 3.85 -12.80 1.39
C MET A 160 2.62 -11.90 1.43
N LEU A 161 1.73 -12.03 0.46
CA LEU A 161 0.37 -11.51 0.53
C LEU A 161 -0.51 -12.54 1.23
N THR A 162 -1.25 -12.10 2.24
CA THR A 162 -2.14 -12.90 3.08
C THR A 162 -3.50 -12.20 3.21
N GLY A 163 -4.51 -12.91 3.74
CA GLY A 163 -5.74 -12.27 4.19
C GLY A 163 -5.49 -11.35 5.40
N GLU A 164 -6.40 -10.40 5.65
CA GLU A 164 -6.31 -9.51 6.82
C GLU A 164 -6.22 -10.30 8.13
N THR A 165 -5.25 -9.91 8.96
CA THR A 165 -5.00 -10.59 10.23
C THR A 165 -5.37 -9.68 11.42
N VAL A 166 -6.62 -9.73 11.91
CA VAL A 166 -7.00 -8.97 13.14
C VAL A 166 -6.29 -9.51 14.39
N ARG A 167 -5.85 -10.78 14.37
CA ARG A 167 -4.96 -11.40 15.36
C ARG A 167 -4.06 -12.40 14.66
N TYR A 168 -2.75 -12.34 14.92
CA TYR A 168 -1.75 -13.22 14.32
C TYR A 168 -2.21 -14.69 14.30
N ASP A 169 -2.35 -15.24 13.10
CA ASP A 169 -2.58 -16.66 12.85
C ASP A 169 -1.52 -17.16 11.85
N PRO A 170 -0.54 -17.98 12.28
CA PRO A 170 0.50 -18.51 11.40
C PRO A 170 -0.05 -19.52 10.38
N GLU A 171 -1.30 -19.96 10.52
CA GLU A 171 -1.96 -20.87 9.57
C GLU A 171 -2.72 -20.13 8.45
N LEU A 172 -2.67 -18.78 8.43
CA LEU A 172 -3.28 -18.02 7.35
C LEU A 172 -2.64 -18.38 6.00
N PRO A 173 -3.44 -18.75 5.00
CA PRO A 173 -2.90 -19.16 3.71
C PRO A 173 -2.22 -17.99 3.02
N THR A 174 -0.97 -18.21 2.61
CA THR A 174 -0.26 -17.30 1.72
C THR A 174 -0.92 -17.33 0.35
N LEU A 175 -1.48 -16.18 -0.06
CA LEU A 175 -2.20 -16.00 -1.31
C LEU A 175 -1.24 -15.78 -2.48
N ILE A 176 -0.20 -14.96 -2.24
CA ILE A 176 0.91 -14.73 -3.17
C ILE A 176 2.19 -14.70 -2.34
N SER A 177 3.28 -15.25 -2.85
CA SER A 177 4.61 -15.04 -2.26
C SER A 177 5.64 -14.71 -3.32
N HIS A 178 6.67 -13.97 -2.92
CA HIS A 178 7.88 -13.77 -3.70
C HIS A 178 9.10 -14.08 -2.84
N ASP A 179 9.95 -14.99 -3.33
CA ASP A 179 11.24 -15.31 -2.72
C ASP A 179 12.37 -14.60 -3.49
N PRO A 180 13.08 -13.66 -2.87
CA PRO A 180 14.12 -12.89 -3.54
C PRO A 180 15.39 -13.71 -3.85
N VAL A 181 15.60 -14.86 -3.19
CA VAL A 181 16.75 -15.73 -3.42
C VAL A 181 16.58 -16.51 -4.72
N THR A 182 15.39 -17.07 -4.94
CA THR A 182 15.07 -17.84 -6.14
C THR A 182 14.49 -16.99 -7.27
N GLY A 183 13.98 -15.80 -6.95
CA GLY A 183 13.25 -14.94 -7.88
C GLY A 183 11.87 -15.48 -8.25
N LEU A 184 11.38 -16.50 -7.54
CA LEU A 184 10.11 -17.16 -7.83
C LEU A 184 8.96 -16.39 -7.18
N THR A 185 7.92 -16.10 -7.98
CA THR A 185 6.61 -15.67 -7.48
C THR A 185 5.62 -16.82 -7.60
N ALA A 186 4.95 -17.16 -6.50
CA ALA A 186 3.92 -18.20 -6.45
C ALA A 186 2.57 -17.60 -6.00
N HIS A 187 1.47 -18.18 -6.46
CA HIS A 187 0.10 -17.87 -6.05
C HIS A 187 -0.69 -19.18 -5.88
N ILE A 188 -1.79 -19.12 -5.11
CA ILE A 188 -2.71 -20.26 -4.89
C ILE A 188 -3.46 -20.69 -6.16
#